data_AF-A0A1F8REX3-F1
#
_entry.id   AF-A0A1F8REX3-F1
#
_cell.length_a   1.000
_cell.length_b   1.000
_cell.length_c   1.000
_cell.angle_alpha   90.00
_cell.angle_beta   90.00
_cell.angle_gamma   90.00
#
_symmetry.space_group_name_H-M   'P 1'
#
loop_
_entity.id
_entity.type
_entity.pdbx_description
1 polymer ?
#
loop_
_entity_poly.entity_id
_entity_poly.type
_entity_poly.pdbx_seq_one_letter_code
_entity_poly.pdbx_strand_id
1 'polypeptide(L)'
;MPPKRWAMYEPKVIGFLCTWCSYTGADSAGTSRLKTPWNLRAVRVPCSGRVAPELILRAFDQGADGVLVLGCHIGECHYDSGNHRAAKRIPLLLSILEFAGMQPERLRLDWVSASEGDRYARIVSEFVDALRPLGPNTWRISGAAPRTGAAIGVPLPLVSGLSGGAPCP
;
A
#
# COMPACT_ATOMS: atom_id res chain seq x y z
N MET A 1 -17.12 7.75 12.84
CA MET A 1 -16.78 9.06 13.42
C MET A 1 -15.33 9.34 13.09
N PRO A 2 -15.01 10.25 12.14
CA PRO A 2 -13.62 10.59 11.89
C PRO A 2 -13.03 11.22 13.16
N PRO A 3 -11.81 10.87 13.59
CA PRO A 3 -11.21 11.46 14.78
C PRO A 3 -11.07 12.97 14.63
N LYS A 4 -11.26 13.67 15.76
CA LYS A 4 -11.28 15.13 15.88
C LYS A 4 -9.97 15.75 15.33
N ARG A 5 -10.12 16.91 14.70
CA ARG A 5 -9.14 17.74 13.95
C ARG A 5 -7.85 18.19 14.68
N TRP A 6 -7.46 17.56 15.78
CA TRP A 6 -6.24 17.86 16.56
C TRP A 6 -5.38 16.62 16.85
N ALA A 7 -5.70 15.47 16.26
CA ALA A 7 -5.03 14.20 16.54
C ALA A 7 -3.64 14.08 15.89
N MET A 8 -2.75 13.38 16.60
CA MET A 8 -1.47 12.83 16.11
C MET A 8 -1.54 12.38 14.64
N TYR A 9 -0.41 12.52 13.94
CA TYR A 9 -0.25 12.01 12.58
C TYR A 9 -0.76 10.57 12.46
N GLU A 10 -1.70 10.36 11.55
CA GLU A 10 -2.30 9.06 11.36
C GLU A 10 -1.88 8.49 9.98
N PRO A 11 -1.08 7.40 9.94
CA PRO A 11 -0.48 6.91 8.72
C PRO A 11 -1.49 6.22 7.81
N LYS A 12 -1.31 6.41 6.49
CA LYS A 12 -2.04 5.70 5.44
C LYS A 12 -1.32 4.39 5.13
N VAL A 13 -1.93 3.27 5.47
CA VAL A 13 -1.34 1.94 5.26
C VAL A 13 -2.07 1.20 4.16
N ILE A 14 -1.31 0.65 3.21
CA ILE A 14 -1.82 -0.29 2.20
C ILE A 14 -1.36 -1.71 2.58
N GLY A 15 -2.32 -2.62 2.75
CA GLY A 15 -2.05 -4.02 3.07
C GLY A 15 -2.33 -4.93 1.88
N PHE A 16 -1.33 -5.59 1.29
CA PHE A 16 -1.55 -6.64 0.29
C PHE A 16 -1.78 -7.97 1.00
N LEU A 17 -2.99 -8.51 0.90
CA LEU A 17 -3.38 -9.74 1.59
C LEU A 17 -3.60 -10.88 0.60
N CYS A 18 -2.93 -12.01 0.85
CA CYS A 18 -3.22 -13.25 0.15
C CYS A 18 -4.67 -13.70 0.41
N THR A 19 -5.40 -14.00 -0.67
CA THR A 19 -6.83 -14.38 -0.62
C THR A 19 -7.07 -15.60 0.28
N TRP A 20 -6.17 -16.58 0.25
CA TRP A 20 -6.39 -17.88 0.89
C TRP A 20 -6.16 -17.88 2.41
N CYS A 21 -5.09 -17.21 2.86
CA CYS A 21 -4.69 -17.23 4.27
C CYS A 21 -4.92 -15.87 4.92
N SER A 22 -4.14 -14.85 4.54
CA SER A 22 -4.11 -13.58 5.26
C SER A 22 -5.39 -12.76 5.15
N TYR A 23 -6.11 -12.85 4.03
CA TYR A 23 -7.42 -12.20 3.88
C TYR A 23 -8.45 -12.91 4.78
N THR A 24 -8.47 -14.24 4.79
CA THR A 24 -9.29 -15.04 5.72
C THR A 24 -8.91 -14.79 7.18
N GLY A 25 -7.62 -14.55 7.48
CA GLY A 25 -7.16 -14.15 8.80
C GLY A 25 -7.70 -12.77 9.22
N ALA A 26 -7.82 -11.85 8.27
CA ALA A 26 -8.50 -10.57 8.50
C ALA A 26 -10.01 -10.77 8.76
N ASP A 27 -10.66 -11.66 8.02
CA ASP A 27 -12.06 -12.03 8.26
C ASP A 27 -12.24 -12.68 9.64
N SER A 28 -11.33 -13.57 10.04
CA SER A 28 -11.30 -14.21 11.36
C SER A 28 -11.14 -13.19 12.49
N ALA A 29 -10.28 -12.18 12.30
CA ALA A 29 -10.14 -11.07 13.23
C ALA A 29 -11.46 -10.29 13.37
N GLY A 30 -12.17 -10.08 12.27
CA GLY A 30 -13.49 -9.45 12.24
C GLY A 30 -14.56 -10.29 12.96
N THR A 31 -14.64 -11.59 12.68
CA THR A 31 -15.57 -12.52 13.35
C THR A 31 -15.31 -12.57 14.86
N SER A 32 -14.04 -12.60 15.25
CA SER A 32 -13.61 -12.59 16.66
C SER A 32 -13.72 -11.22 17.32
N ARG A 33 -14.22 -10.20 16.60
CA ARG A 33 -14.39 -8.81 17.08
C ARG A 33 -13.11 -8.19 17.64
N LEU A 34 -11.97 -8.58 17.08
CA LEU A 34 -10.67 -8.04 17.47
C LEU A 34 -10.53 -6.61 16.97
N LYS A 35 -9.97 -5.75 17.82
CA LYS A 35 -9.70 -4.36 17.45
C LYS A 35 -8.50 -4.32 16.54
N THR A 36 -8.69 -3.81 15.33
CA THR A 36 -7.64 -3.50 14.38
C THR A 36 -7.68 -2.01 14.05
N PRO A 37 -6.54 -1.37 13.77
CA PRO A 37 -6.55 0.03 13.38
C PRO A 37 -7.25 0.18 12.03
N TRP A 38 -8.12 1.20 11.93
CA TRP A 38 -8.93 1.50 10.75
C TRP A 38 -8.12 2.04 9.56
N ASN A 39 -6.82 2.22 9.77
CA ASN A 39 -5.85 2.85 8.89
C ASN A 39 -5.34 1.98 7.76
N LEU A 40 -5.43 0.66 7.96
CA LEU A 40 -5.03 -0.30 6.95
C LEU A 40 -6.14 -0.46 5.93
N ARG A 41 -5.81 -0.20 4.67
CA ARG A 41 -6.67 -0.52 3.53
C ARG A 41 -6.17 -1.82 2.90
N ALA A 42 -6.97 -2.87 3.06
CA ALA A 42 -6.65 -4.18 2.52
C ALA A 42 -6.90 -4.23 1.00
N VAL A 43 -5.87 -4.61 0.26
CA VAL A 43 -5.92 -4.95 -1.16
C VAL A 43 -5.81 -6.47 -1.27
N ARG A 44 -6.87 -7.10 -1.74
CA ARG A 44 -6.90 -8.55 -1.95
C ARG A 44 -6.09 -8.92 -3.17
N VAL A 45 -5.15 -9.84 -3.00
CA VAL A 45 -4.38 -10.47 -4.09
C VAL A 45 -4.56 -11.98 -4.04
N PRO A 46 -4.50 -12.71 -5.17
CA PRO A 46 -4.63 -14.16 -5.15
C PRO A 46 -3.54 -14.84 -4.30
N CYS A 47 -2.31 -14.32 -4.37
CA CYS A 47 -1.16 -14.83 -3.62
C CYS A 47 -0.20 -13.69 -3.28
N SER A 48 0.57 -13.81 -2.19
CA SER A 48 1.68 -12.89 -1.89
C SER A 48 2.74 -12.87 -3.00
N GLY A 49 2.91 -13.97 -3.74
CA GLY A 49 3.81 -14.02 -4.91
C GLY A 49 3.40 -13.10 -6.07
N ARG A 50 2.15 -12.62 -6.10
CA ARG A 50 1.65 -11.65 -7.08
C ARG A 50 2.08 -10.22 -6.77
N VAL A 51 2.49 -9.96 -5.52
CA VAL A 51 3.01 -8.66 -5.08
C VAL A 51 4.40 -8.49 -5.66
N ALA A 52 4.46 -7.76 -6.76
CA ALA A 52 5.70 -7.40 -7.42
C ALA A 52 6.23 -6.07 -6.84
N PRO A 53 7.55 -5.83 -6.82
CA PRO A 53 8.14 -4.60 -6.28
C PRO A 53 7.51 -3.32 -6.83
N GLU A 54 7.09 -3.33 -8.10
CA GLU A 54 6.46 -2.20 -8.78
C GLU A 54 5.12 -1.81 -8.14
N LEU A 55 4.38 -2.77 -7.58
CA LEU A 55 3.13 -2.48 -6.86
C LEU A 55 3.40 -1.79 -5.52
N ILE A 56 4.49 -2.17 -4.86
CA ILE A 56 4.92 -1.57 -3.59
C ILE A 56 5.40 -0.14 -3.84
N LEU A 57 6.27 0.06 -4.83
CA LEU A 57 6.75 1.38 -5.23
C LEU A 57 5.60 2.31 -5.65
N ARG A 58 4.65 1.80 -6.44
CA ARG A 58 3.47 2.57 -6.85
C ARG A 58 2.57 2.94 -5.67
N ALA A 59 2.50 2.11 -4.62
CA ALA A 59 1.77 2.47 -3.41
C ALA A 59 2.45 3.63 -2.69
N PHE A 60 3.79 3.62 -2.57
CA PHE A 60 4.54 4.75 -2.03
C PHE A 60 4.40 6.01 -2.89
N ASP A 61 4.45 5.90 -4.22
CA ASP A 61 4.23 7.04 -5.14
C ASP A 61 2.83 7.69 -4.99
N GLN A 62 1.83 6.91 -4.57
CA GLN A 62 0.47 7.40 -4.31
C GLN A 62 0.30 8.00 -2.91
N GLY A 63 1.38 8.10 -2.14
CA GLY A 63 1.37 8.67 -0.78
C GLY A 63 0.95 7.67 0.30
N ALA A 64 1.24 6.38 0.13
CA ALA A 64 1.18 5.44 1.24
C ALA A 64 2.35 5.70 2.19
N ASP A 65 2.05 5.69 3.49
CA ASP A 65 3.07 5.87 4.55
C ASP A 65 3.75 4.57 4.93
N GLY A 66 3.02 3.47 4.78
CA GLY A 66 3.53 2.13 4.94
C GLY A 66 2.81 1.12 4.06
N VAL A 67 3.55 0.10 3.65
CA VAL A 67 3.06 -1.02 2.88
C VAL A 67 3.27 -2.31 3.68
N LEU A 68 2.19 -3.01 3.95
CA LEU A 68 2.21 -4.31 4.61
C LEU A 68 1.91 -5.40 3.57
N VAL A 69 2.72 -6.44 3.52
CA VAL A 69 2.46 -7.62 2.68
C VAL A 69 2.26 -8.81 3.59
N LEU A 70 1.07 -9.43 3.54
CA LEU A 70 0.77 -10.62 4.31
C LEU A 70 0.52 -11.81 3.37
N GLY A 71 1.22 -12.91 3.66
CA GLY A 71 1.07 -14.18 2.96
C GLY A 71 0.74 -15.35 3.88
N CYS A 72 0.50 -16.51 3.27
CA CYS A 72 0.47 -17.80 3.98
C CYS A 72 1.86 -18.12 4.54
N HIS A 73 1.91 -18.87 5.65
CA HIS A 73 3.17 -19.41 6.18
C HIS A 73 3.97 -20.14 5.11
N ILE A 74 5.29 -20.09 5.24
CA ILE A 74 6.20 -20.77 4.33
C ILE A 74 5.93 -22.28 4.39
N GLY A 75 5.68 -22.89 3.23
CA GLY A 75 5.22 -24.28 3.11
C GLY A 75 3.70 -24.47 3.02
N GLU A 76 2.88 -23.48 3.41
CA GLU A 76 1.41 -23.54 3.35
C GLU A 76 0.82 -22.72 2.19
N CYS A 77 1.62 -22.46 1.15
CA CYS A 77 1.13 -21.67 0.03
C CYS A 77 0.11 -22.47 -0.77
N HIS A 78 -1.07 -21.89 -1.01
CA HIS A 78 -2.06 -22.48 -1.92
C HIS A 78 -1.52 -22.71 -3.35
N TYR A 79 -0.52 -21.93 -3.77
CA TYR A 79 0.13 -22.06 -5.08
C TYR A 79 1.57 -22.60 -4.96
N ASP A 80 1.82 -23.42 -3.94
CA ASP A 80 3.08 -24.11 -3.60
C ASP A 80 4.26 -23.17 -3.26
N SER A 81 4.71 -22.36 -4.22
CA SER A 81 5.95 -21.59 -4.15
C SER A 81 5.75 -20.06 -4.19
N GLY A 82 4.50 -19.59 -4.25
CA GLY A 82 4.21 -18.16 -4.42
C GLY A 82 4.78 -17.28 -3.30
N ASN A 83 4.60 -17.69 -2.05
CA ASN A 83 5.15 -17.01 -0.88
C ASN A 83 6.69 -17.10 -0.80
N HIS A 84 7.31 -18.20 -1.22
CA HIS A 84 8.77 -18.33 -1.30
C HIS A 84 9.38 -17.29 -2.23
N ARG A 85 8.70 -16.95 -3.34
CA ARG A 85 9.15 -15.86 -4.23
C ARG A 85 9.07 -14.50 -3.54
N ALA A 86 7.97 -14.23 -2.83
CA ALA A 86 7.82 -13.00 -2.06
C ALA A 86 8.87 -12.87 -0.94
N ALA A 87 9.15 -13.97 -0.23
CA ALA A 87 10.15 -14.06 0.83
C ALA A 87 11.57 -13.75 0.36
N LYS A 88 11.88 -13.97 -0.92
CA LYS A 88 13.17 -13.60 -1.53
C LYS A 88 13.18 -12.16 -2.05
N ARG A 89 12.09 -11.73 -2.68
CA ARG A 89 12.01 -10.41 -3.37
C ARG A 89 11.84 -9.24 -2.42
N ILE A 90 11.00 -9.37 -1.39
CA ILE A 90 10.64 -8.23 -0.54
C ILE A 90 11.83 -7.79 0.35
N PRO A 91 12.62 -8.70 0.96
CA PRO A 91 13.83 -8.28 1.67
C PRO A 91 14.84 -7.58 0.77
N LEU A 92 14.99 -8.04 -0.49
CA LEU A 92 15.85 -7.34 -1.46
C LEU A 92 15.34 -5.93 -1.77
N LEU A 93 14.03 -5.78 -1.96
CA LEU A 93 13.42 -4.46 -2.15
C LEU A 93 13.65 -3.57 -0.92
N LEU A 94 13.51 -4.11 0.29
CA LEU A 94 13.74 -3.38 1.53
C LEU A 94 15.17 -2.80 1.57
N SER A 95 16.19 -3.60 1.25
CA SER A 95 17.58 -3.12 1.18
C SER A 95 17.79 -2.03 0.12
N ILE A 96 17.09 -2.11 -1.01
CA ILE A 96 17.12 -1.08 -2.06
C ILE A 96 16.46 0.22 -1.57
N LEU A 97 15.32 0.12 -0.87
CA LEU A 97 14.61 1.28 -0.33
C LEU A 97 15.43 1.97 0.77
N GLU A 98 16.08 1.18 1.63
CA GLU A 98 16.99 1.68 2.66
C GLU A 98 18.19 2.42 2.04
N PHE A 99 18.80 1.83 1.00
CA PHE A 99 19.87 2.49 0.23
C PHE A 99 19.38 3.79 -0.43
N ALA A 100 18.12 3.85 -0.86
CA ALA A 100 17.50 5.06 -1.41
C ALA A 100 17.08 6.10 -0.34
N GLY A 101 17.36 5.85 0.94
CA GLY A 101 17.08 6.77 2.04
C GLY A 101 15.66 6.69 2.60
N MET A 102 14.90 5.64 2.29
CA MET A 102 13.62 5.37 2.96
C MET A 102 13.82 4.63 4.27
N GLN A 103 12.96 4.93 5.24
CA GLN A 103 12.92 4.18 6.49
C GLN A 103 12.44 2.74 6.24
N PRO A 104 13.22 1.71 6.62
CA PRO A 104 12.87 0.31 6.35
C PRO A 104 11.56 -0.12 7.03
N GLU A 105 11.19 0.51 8.14
CA GLU A 105 9.95 0.26 8.87
C GLU A 105 8.69 0.54 8.04
N ARG A 106 8.81 1.27 6.91
CA ARG A 106 7.70 1.55 5.99
C ARG A 106 7.27 0.35 5.16
N LEU A 107 8.08 -0.71 5.05
CA LEU A 107 7.74 -1.93 4.33
C LEU A 107 7.89 -3.15 5.23
N ARG A 108 6.80 -3.87 5.49
CA ARG A 108 6.83 -5.12 6.28
C ARG A 108 6.24 -6.27 5.48
N LEU A 109 6.95 -7.40 5.48
CA LEU A 109 6.46 -8.70 5.05
C LEU A 109 6.26 -9.56 6.29
N ASP A 110 5.09 -10.16 6.43
CA ASP A 110 4.80 -11.11 7.51
C ASP A 110 3.87 -12.23 7.03
N TRP A 111 3.70 -13.25 7.87
CA TRP A 111 2.97 -14.47 7.53
C TRP A 111 1.83 -14.70 8.52
N VAL A 112 0.65 -14.96 7.98
CA VAL A 112 -0.60 -15.13 8.74
C VAL A 112 -1.43 -16.23 8.08
N SER A 113 -1.77 -17.25 8.87
CA SER A 113 -2.69 -18.32 8.47
C SER A 113 -4.15 -17.87 8.52
N ALA A 114 -5.04 -18.64 7.91
CA ALA A 114 -6.47 -18.35 7.86
C ALA A 114 -7.14 -18.30 9.26
N SER A 115 -6.63 -19.07 10.22
CA SER A 115 -7.14 -19.16 11.59
C SER A 115 -6.50 -18.20 12.58
N GLU A 116 -5.47 -17.44 12.17
CA GLU A 116 -4.68 -16.58 13.06
C GLU A 116 -5.18 -15.13 13.06
N GLY A 117 -6.46 -14.92 13.39
CA GLY A 117 -7.06 -13.58 13.45
C GLY A 117 -6.42 -12.68 14.53
N ASP A 118 -6.00 -13.26 15.65
CA ASP A 118 -5.26 -12.59 16.73
C ASP A 118 -3.89 -12.10 16.25
N ARG A 119 -3.17 -12.95 15.52
CA ARG A 119 -1.88 -12.60 14.92
C ARG A 119 -2.03 -11.49 13.90
N TYR A 120 -3.03 -11.55 13.04
CA TYR A 120 -3.35 -10.48 12.09
C TYR A 120 -3.54 -9.15 12.81
N ALA A 121 -4.42 -9.13 13.83
CA ALA A 121 -4.71 -7.91 14.57
C ALA A 121 -3.48 -7.32 15.26
N ARG A 122 -2.63 -8.19 15.83
CA ARG A 122 -1.36 -7.80 16.45
C ARG A 122 -0.39 -7.20 15.43
N ILE A 123 -0.11 -7.88 14.32
CA ILE A 123 0.83 -7.41 13.30
C ILE A 123 0.40 -6.06 12.73
N VAL A 124 -0.89 -5.91 12.45
CA VAL A 124 -1.41 -4.66 11.89
C VAL A 124 -1.29 -3.51 12.91
N SER A 125 -1.57 -3.78 14.19
CA SER A 125 -1.42 -2.77 15.25
C SER A 125 0.04 -2.37 15.45
N GLU A 126 0.94 -3.34 15.59
CA GLU A 126 2.40 -3.11 15.69
C GLU A 126 2.92 -2.29 14.51
N PHE A 127 2.48 -2.63 13.29
CA PHE A 127 2.91 -1.93 12.09
C PHE A 127 2.43 -0.48 12.07
N VAL A 128 1.16 -0.22 12.38
CA VAL A 128 0.64 1.15 12.45
C VAL A 128 1.35 1.95 13.54
N ASP A 129 1.57 1.36 14.71
CA ASP A 129 2.25 2.00 15.84
C ASP A 129 3.70 2.35 15.49
N ALA A 130 4.40 1.49 14.75
CA ALA A 130 5.76 1.77 14.26
C ALA A 130 5.82 2.92 13.25
N LEU A 131 4.75 3.16 12.48
CA LEU A 131 4.70 4.23 11.48
C LEU A 131 4.35 5.61 12.06
N ARG A 132 3.59 5.67 13.16
CA ARG A 132 3.21 6.95 13.80
C ARG A 132 4.40 7.88 14.10
N PRO A 133 5.52 7.43 14.70
CA PRO A 133 6.66 8.31 14.98
C PRO A 133 7.43 8.74 13.73
N LEU A 134 7.35 7.97 12.62
CA LEU A 134 8.05 8.28 11.37
C LEU A 134 7.41 9.43 10.59
N GLY A 135 6.14 9.72 10.88
CA GLY A 135 5.39 10.75 10.19
C GLY A 135 5.13 10.44 8.70
N PRO A 136 4.70 11.45 7.92
CA PRO A 136 4.35 11.27 6.52
C PRO A 136 5.53 10.81 5.68
N ASN A 137 5.25 9.95 4.72
CA ASN A 137 6.23 9.54 3.73
C ASN A 137 6.60 10.71 2.82
N THR A 138 7.90 10.94 2.66
CA THR A 138 8.49 11.97 1.80
C THR A 138 8.97 11.43 0.46
N TRP A 139 8.76 10.13 0.20
CA TRP A 139 9.02 9.48 -1.09
C TRP A 139 8.35 10.27 -2.22
N ARG A 140 9.20 10.92 -3.03
CA ARG A 140 8.87 11.79 -4.18
C ARG A 140 7.49 12.45 -4.15
N ILE A 141 7.40 13.58 -3.45
CA ILE A 141 6.67 14.74 -3.95
C ILE A 141 7.69 15.66 -4.63
N SER A 142 8.07 15.34 -5.86
CA SER A 142 8.73 16.26 -6.78
C SER A 142 7.93 16.27 -8.08
N GLY A 143 6.73 16.85 -8.03
CA GLY A 143 5.93 17.17 -9.23
C GLY A 143 4.53 16.56 -9.32
N ALA A 144 4.15 15.58 -8.49
CA ALA A 144 2.78 15.06 -8.50
C ALA A 144 1.95 15.74 -7.40
N ALA A 145 1.19 16.77 -7.76
CA ALA A 145 0.11 17.26 -6.91
C ALA A 145 -0.81 16.09 -6.56
N PRO A 146 -1.35 16.01 -5.32
CA PRO A 146 -2.35 15.01 -5.00
C PRO A 146 -3.47 15.14 -6.03
N ARG A 147 -3.85 14.03 -6.68
CA ARG A 147 -5.10 13.97 -7.44
C ARG A 147 -6.24 14.00 -6.43
N THR A 148 -6.40 15.11 -5.72
CA THR A 148 -7.69 15.50 -5.19
C THR A 148 -8.65 15.48 -6.37
N GLY A 149 -9.84 14.95 -6.16
CA GLY A 149 -10.91 15.04 -7.15
C GLY A 149 -11.17 16.51 -7.46
N ALA A 150 -10.44 17.05 -8.43
CA ALA A 150 -10.67 18.35 -8.98
C ALA A 150 -11.71 18.12 -10.07
N ALA A 151 -12.96 18.42 -9.72
CA ALA A 151 -13.88 18.97 -10.69
C ALA A 151 -13.19 20.21 -11.29
N ILE A 152 -12.49 20.02 -12.41
CA ILE A 152 -12.00 21.13 -13.21
C ILE A 152 -13.00 21.27 -14.34
N GLY A 153 -13.95 22.18 -14.15
CA GLY A 153 -14.44 22.97 -15.27
C GLY A 153 -13.22 23.68 -15.85
N VAL A 154 -12.62 23.08 -16.87
CA VAL A 154 -11.76 23.81 -17.81
C VAL A 154 -12.73 24.44 -18.80
N PRO A 155 -12.81 25.77 -18.93
CA PRO A 155 -13.37 26.33 -20.14
C PRO A 155 -12.41 25.90 -21.25
N LEU A 156 -12.88 25.06 -22.17
CA LEU A 156 -12.14 24.73 -23.40
C LEU A 156 -11.58 26.03 -23.97
N PRO A 157 -10.30 26.09 -24.36
CA PRO A 157 -9.82 27.22 -25.13
C PRO A 157 -10.65 27.25 -26.42
N LEU A 158 -11.35 28.37 -26.62
CA LEU A 158 -12.04 28.67 -27.87
C LEU A 158 -11.01 28.55 -28.99
N VAL A 159 -11.21 27.60 -29.90
CA VAL A 159 -10.45 27.48 -31.15
C VAL A 159 -10.76 28.69 -32.02
N SER A 160 -10.05 29.79 -31.78
CA SER A 160 -10.06 30.96 -32.66
C SER A 160 -8.95 30.83 -33.70
N GLY A 161 -9.32 30.56 -34.95
CA GLY A 161 -8.56 31.03 -36.12
C GLY A 161 -7.58 30.04 -36.75
N LEU A 162 -8.10 29.12 -37.57
CA LEU A 162 -7.36 28.64 -38.73
C LEU A 162 -7.81 29.47 -39.94
N SER A 163 -7.13 30.59 -40.16
CA SER A 163 -7.17 31.33 -41.43
C SER A 163 -5.75 31.42 -41.98
N GLY A 164 -5.54 30.92 -43.20
CA GLY A 164 -4.36 31.25 -44.00
C GLY A 164 -3.42 30.08 -44.26
N GLY A 165 -3.86 29.12 -45.07
CA GLY A 165 -2.92 28.32 -45.85
C GLY A 165 -2.37 29.17 -46.99
N ALA A 166 -1.05 29.35 -47.04
CA ALA A 166 -0.33 29.74 -48.25
C ALA A 166 0.35 28.48 -48.81
N PRO A 167 0.28 28.21 -50.12
CA PRO A 167 0.98 27.09 -50.72
C PRO A 167 2.49 27.40 -50.79
N CYS A 168 3.30 26.42 -50.39
CA CYS A 168 4.76 26.45 -50.54
C CYS A 168 5.16 26.43 -52.03
N PRO A 169 6.32 27.03 -52.38
CA PRO A 169 6.88 27.02 -53.74
C PRO A 169 7.31 25.62 -54.21
#